data_AF-A0A0J6IXZ9-F1
#
_entry.id   AF-A0A0J6IXZ9-F1
#
_cell.length_a   1.000
_cell.length_b   1.000
_cell.length_c   1.000
_cell.angle_alpha   90.00
_cell.angle_beta   90.00
_cell.angle_gamma   90.00
#
_symmetry.space_group_name_H-M   'P 1'
#
loop_
_entity.id
_entity.type
_entity.pdbx_description
1 polymer ?
#
loop_
_entity_poly.entity_id
_entity_poly.type
_entity_poly.pdbx_seq_one_letter_code
_entity_poly.pdbx_strand_id
1 'polypeptide(L)' 'MMTALEQRLRREGAGYHTQLCNRLEQAQNDCKRRLQQGANPTQYQQWQQEAQAIDAALSILNTLKGAL' A
#
# COMPACT_ATOMS: atom_id res chain seq x y z
N MET A 1 21.62 4.60 -0.18
CA MET A 1 21.67 3.60 0.92
C MET A 1 20.45 2.71 0.80
N MET A 2 20.59 1.40 1.03
CA MET A 2 19.51 0.43 0.86
C MET A 2 18.80 0.19 2.20
N THR A 3 17.48 0.30 2.22
CA THR A 3 16.64 0.13 3.42
C THR A 3 16.44 -1.34 3.77
N ALA A 4 16.08 -1.62 5.03
CA ALA A 4 15.74 -2.96 5.49
C ALA A 4 14.57 -3.58 4.68
N LEU A 5 13.64 -2.76 4.18
CA LEU A 5 12.54 -3.20 3.32
C LEU A 5 13.07 -3.72 1.99
N GLU A 6 13.94 -2.96 1.33
CA GLU A 6 14.54 -3.35 0.05
C GLU A 6 15.40 -4.61 0.20
N GLN A 7 16.15 -4.74 1.29
CA GLN A 7 16.95 -5.95 1.57
C GLN A 7 16.05 -7.18 1.74
N ARG A 8 14.92 -7.03 2.44
CA ARG A 8 13.97 -8.12 2.63
C ARG A 8 13.25 -8.49 1.34
N LEU A 9 12.88 -7.52 0.52
CA LEU A 9 12.34 -7.74 -0.82
C LEU A 9 13.31 -8.50 -1.72
N ARG A 10 14.62 -8.20 -1.65
CA ARG A 10 15.64 -8.99 -2.36
C ARG A 10 15.79 -10.41 -1.82
N ARG A 11 15.74 -10.59 -0.50
CA ARG A 11 16.00 -11.87 0.16
C ARG A 11 14.84 -12.86 0.03
N GLU A 12 13.61 -12.39 0.23
CA GLU A 12 12.40 -13.22 0.18
C GLU A 12 11.74 -13.22 -1.22
N GLY A 13 12.15 -12.31 -2.10
CA GLY A 13 11.77 -12.30 -3.51
C GLY A 13 10.28 -12.11 -3.74
N ALA A 14 9.75 -12.82 -4.76
CA ALA A 14 8.38 -12.63 -5.24
C ALA A 14 7.29 -12.96 -4.20
N GLY A 15 7.53 -13.91 -3.29
CA GLY A 15 6.53 -14.32 -2.28
C GLY A 15 6.22 -13.20 -1.27
N TYR A 16 7.26 -12.53 -0.76
CA TYR A 16 7.08 -11.39 0.15
C TYR A 16 6.50 -10.18 -0.55
N HIS A 17 6.90 -9.92 -1.81
CA HIS A 17 6.32 -8.85 -2.62
C HIS A 17 4.81 -9.03 -2.81
N THR A 18 4.37 -10.22 -3.25
CA THR A 18 2.95 -10.53 -3.41
C THR A 18 2.18 -10.43 -2.09
N GLN A 19 2.76 -10.89 -0.98
CA GLN A 19 2.13 -10.74 0.34
C GLN A 19 1.95 -9.27 0.74
N LEU A 20 2.93 -8.42 0.45
CA LEU A 20 2.87 -6.99 0.74
C LEU A 20 1.83 -6.28 -0.13
N CYS A 21 1.78 -6.58 -1.43
CA CYS A 21 0.75 -6.10 -2.35
C CYS A 21 -0.65 -6.48 -1.86
N ASN A 22 -0.88 -7.76 -1.56
CA ASN A 22 -2.19 -8.24 -1.09
C ASN A 22 -2.65 -7.51 0.18
N ARG A 23 -1.74 -7.23 1.13
CA ARG A 23 -2.07 -6.48 2.36
C ARG A 23 -2.45 -5.03 2.07
N LEU A 24 -1.72 -4.37 1.16
CA LEU A 24 -2.00 -2.99 0.76
C LEU A 24 -3.32 -2.90 -0.03
N GLU A 25 -3.59 -3.84 -0.92
CA GLU A 25 -4.86 -3.92 -1.64
C GLU A 25 -6.04 -4.16 -0.70
N GLN A 26 -5.87 -5.01 0.31
CA GLN A 26 -6.88 -5.22 1.34
C GLN A 26 -7.15 -3.92 2.13
N ALA A 27 -6.10 -3.21 2.56
CA ALA A 27 -6.24 -1.92 3.23
C ALA A 27 -6.92 -0.86 2.33
N GLN A 28 -6.63 -0.85 1.03
CA GLN A 28 -7.28 0.04 0.07
C GLN A 28 -8.78 -0.28 -0.05
N ASN A 29 -9.14 -1.56 -0.10
CA ASN A 29 -10.53 -1.99 -0.14
C ASN A 29 -11.28 -1.63 1.15
N ASP A 30 -10.63 -1.72 2.31
CA ASP A 30 -11.20 -1.27 3.58
C ASP A 30 -11.44 0.24 3.59
N CYS A 31 -10.49 1.04 3.12
CA CYS A 31 -10.67 2.48 2.94
C CYS A 31 -11.83 2.81 1.99
N LYS A 32 -11.92 2.14 0.83
CA LYS A 32 -13.02 2.32 -0.13
C LYS A 32 -14.38 1.99 0.50
N ARG A 33 -14.49 0.90 1.25
CA ARG A 33 -15.72 0.53 1.97
C ARG A 33 -16.12 1.59 2.99
N ARG A 34 -15.16 2.12 3.75
CA ARG A 34 -15.41 3.21 4.71
C ARG A 34 -15.89 4.49 4.01
N LEU A 35 -15.24 4.88 2.91
CA LEU A 35 -15.64 6.04 2.10
C LEU A 35 -17.07 5.90 1.54
N GLN A 36 -17.50 4.69 1.17
CA GLN A 36 -18.85 4.42 0.67
C GLN A 36 -19.93 4.46 1.76
N GLN A 37 -19.58 4.19 3.03
CA GLN A 37 -20.54 4.14 4.14
C GLN A 37 -21.02 5.52 4.61
N GLY A 38 -20.45 6.61 4.07
CA GLY A 38 -20.79 7.98 4.45
C GLY A 38 -20.09 8.39 5.74
N ALA A 39 -18.98 9.12 5.60
CA ALA A 39 -18.22 9.69 6.69
C ALA A 39 -18.60 11.15 6.92
N ASN A 40 -18.30 11.68 8.11
CA ASN A 40 -18.21 13.12 8.27
C ASN A 40 -17.05 13.70 7.41
N PRO A 41 -17.03 15.00 7.10
CA PRO A 41 -16.03 15.59 6.19
C PRO A 41 -14.57 15.36 6.63
N THR A 42 -14.32 15.36 7.94
CA THR A 42 -12.98 15.14 8.52
C THR A 42 -12.51 13.70 8.35
N GLN A 43 -13.39 12.72 8.59
CA GLN A 43 -13.13 11.30 8.38
C GLN A 43 -12.95 11.00 6.89
N TYR A 44 -13.74 11.64 6.03
CA TYR A 44 -13.58 11.51 4.59
C TYR A 44 -12.20 11.97 4.13
N GLN A 45 -11.74 13.13 4.62
CA GLN A 45 -10.41 13.65 4.29
C GLN A 45 -9.28 12.75 4.80
N GLN A 46 -9.41 12.18 6.01
CA GLN A 46 -8.46 11.21 6.56
C GLN A 46 -8.40 9.94 5.72
N TRP A 47 -9.54 9.35 5.38
CA TRP A 47 -9.60 8.14 4.57
C TRP A 47 -9.14 8.38 3.12
N GLN A 48 -9.34 9.58 2.60
CA GLN A 48 -8.80 9.97 1.30
C GLN A 48 -7.28 10.07 1.32
N GLN A 49 -6.68 10.65 2.37
CA GLN A 49 -5.23 10.66 2.56
C GLN A 49 -4.66 9.25 2.74
N GLU A 50 -5.35 8.40 3.51
CA GLU A 50 -4.95 7.01 3.72
C GLU A 50 -4.99 6.21 2.41
N ALA A 51 -6.04 6.38 1.60
CA ALA A 51 -6.14 5.76 0.27
C ALA A 51 -5.02 6.22 -0.67
N GLN A 52 -4.68 7.51 -0.67
CA GLN A 52 -3.57 8.05 -1.47
C GLN A 52 -2.21 7.51 -1.02
N ALA A 53 -1.99 7.38 0.29
CA ALA A 53 -0.76 6.82 0.84
C ALA A 53 -0.58 5.34 0.46
N ILE A 54 -1.67 4.57 0.46
CA ILE A 54 -1.65 3.16 0.04
C ILE A 54 -1.35 3.03 -1.46
N ASP A 55 -1.94 3.89 -2.30
CA ASP A 55 -1.68 3.91 -3.74
C ASP A 55 -0.20 4.26 -4.04
N ALA A 56 0.33 5.27 -3.35
CA ALA A 56 1.75 5.62 -3.43
C ALA A 56 2.65 4.46 -2.99
N ALA A 57 2.29 3.74 -1.91
CA ALA A 57 3.05 2.58 -1.44
C ALA A 57 3.06 1.43 -2.45
N LEU A 58 1.93 1.15 -3.11
CA LEU A 58 1.84 0.17 -4.19
C LEU A 58 2.71 0.56 -5.40
N SER A 59 2.71 1.83 -5.77
CA SER A 59 3.54 2.36 -6.86
C SER A 59 5.05 2.22 -6.56
N ILE A 60 5.46 2.54 -5.32
CA ILE A 60 6.84 2.33 -4.85
C ILE A 60 7.22 0.85 -4.92
N LEU A 61 6.35 -0.06 -4.44
CA LEU A 61 6.59 -1.50 -4.49
C LEU A 61 6.71 -2.05 -5.91
N ASN A 62 5.91 -1.56 -6.84
CA ASN A 62 6.00 -1.96 -8.25
C ASN A 62 7.31 -1.45 -8.89
N THR A 63 7.71 -0.22 -8.56
CA THR A 63 8.99 0.35 -9.01
C THR A 63 10.17 -0.45 -8.46
N LEU A 64 10.13 -0.83 -7.18
CA LEU A 64 11.14 -1.68 -6.56
C LEU A 64 11.20 -3.06 -7.22
N LYS A 65 10.07 -3.70 -7.54
CA LYS A 65 10.07 -4.99 -8.25
C LYS A 65 10.70 -4.90 -9.65
N GLY A 66 10.45 -3.82 -10.40
CA GLY A 66 11.06 -3.62 -11.72
C GLY A 66 12.54 -3.27 -11.69
N ALA A 67 13.05 -2.81 -10.54
CA ALA A 67 14.45 -2.46 -10.32
C ALA A 67 15.28 -3.61 -9.67
N LEU A 68 14.65 -4.74 -9.36
CA LEU A 68 15.25 -5.94 -8.78
C LEU A 68 15.51 -7.01 -9.85
#